data_AF-U5E4H7-F1
#
_entry.id   AF-U5E4H7-F1
#
_cell.length_a   1.000
_cell.length_b   1.000
_cell.length_c   1.000
_cell.angle_alpha   90.00
_cell.angle_beta   90.00
_cell.angle_gamma   90.00
#
_symmetry.space_group_name_H-M   'P 1'
#
loop_
_entity.id
_entity.type
_entity.pdbx_description
1 polymer ?
#
loop_
_entity_poly.entity_id
_entity_poly.type
_entity_poly.pdbx_seq_one_letter_code
_entity_poly.pdbx_strand_id
1 'polypeptide(L)'
;MDYRFPARARDRLSTALAELDNIHDAADLVFWSNPITDDLQRLGVGAFAELPPAFAHLLALSSLHTSVLDAGFGSYLRTRRGELPWATRGLRAAGMPRLAAAAVLAARDATASSAADDLDRFFDDEHQVLAHPDQIRRPAGDRADDPDEIYDINEPADFEDRVLDYIRAHLDDFVRES
;
A
#
# COMPACT_ATOMS: atom_id res chain seq x y z
N MET A 1 2.38 -15.59 -13.37
CA MET A 1 2.75 -16.85 -12.65
C MET A 1 1.89 -16.95 -11.40
N ASP A 2 1.66 -18.15 -10.84
CA ASP A 2 0.88 -18.29 -9.59
C ASP A 2 1.82 -18.34 -8.37
N TYR A 3 1.93 -17.19 -7.69
CA TYR A 3 2.80 -16.97 -6.54
C TYR A 3 2.20 -17.44 -5.19
N ARG A 4 0.96 -17.91 -5.19
CA ARG A 4 0.26 -18.36 -3.99
C ARG A 4 0.84 -19.65 -3.44
N PHE A 5 0.79 -19.79 -2.13
CA PHE A 5 1.14 -21.02 -1.42
C PHE A 5 0.24 -22.19 -1.84
N PRO A 6 0.75 -23.43 -1.83
CA PRO A 6 -0.10 -24.60 -2.10
C PRO A 6 -1.17 -24.75 -1.01
N ALA A 7 -2.37 -25.25 -1.37
CA ALA A 7 -3.51 -25.41 -0.46
C ALA A 7 -3.16 -26.03 0.91
N ARG A 8 -2.29 -27.05 0.92
CA ARG A 8 -1.81 -27.73 2.14
C ARG A 8 -1.04 -26.84 3.14
N ALA A 9 -0.59 -25.66 2.72
CA ALA A 9 0.15 -24.72 3.57
C ALA A 9 -0.78 -23.75 4.32
N ARG A 10 -2.09 -23.75 4.02
CA ARG A 10 -3.08 -22.82 4.58
C ARG A 10 -3.02 -22.71 6.10
N ASP A 11 -3.11 -23.83 6.82
CA ASP A 11 -3.18 -23.82 8.29
C ASP A 11 -1.90 -23.28 8.92
N ARG A 12 -0.74 -23.63 8.33
CA ARG A 12 0.56 -23.13 8.78
C ARG A 12 0.71 -21.64 8.51
N LEU A 13 0.27 -21.16 7.35
CA LEU A 13 0.30 -19.74 6.99
C LEU A 13 -0.61 -18.92 7.90
N SER A 14 -1.83 -19.41 8.16
CA SER A 14 -2.79 -18.80 9.08
C SER A 14 -2.20 -18.63 10.49
N THR A 15 -1.59 -19.70 11.01
CA THR A 15 -0.94 -19.68 12.33
C THR A 15 0.20 -18.67 12.37
N ALA A 16 1.08 -18.68 11.37
CA ALA A 16 2.20 -17.75 11.31
C ALA A 16 1.73 -16.29 11.22
N LEU A 17 0.78 -15.96 10.35
CA LEU A 17 0.24 -14.59 10.21
C LEU A 17 -0.49 -14.09 11.48
N ALA A 18 -1.04 -14.99 12.28
CA ALA A 18 -1.69 -14.62 13.55
C ALA A 18 -0.67 -14.23 14.64
N GLU A 19 0.58 -14.68 14.54
CA GLU A 19 1.65 -14.42 15.52
C GLU A 19 2.45 -13.14 15.21
N LEU A 20 2.34 -12.61 14.00
CA LEU A 20 3.07 -11.41 13.58
C LEU A 20 2.41 -10.14 14.11
N ASP A 21 3.22 -9.17 14.51
CA ASP A 21 2.79 -7.86 15.02
C ASP A 21 3.15 -6.70 14.09
N ASN A 22 3.87 -6.97 12.98
CA ASN A 22 4.27 -5.94 12.03
C ASN A 22 4.14 -6.33 10.55
N ILE A 23 3.99 -5.29 9.70
CA ILE A 23 3.77 -5.43 8.24
C ILE A 23 5.01 -6.00 7.55
N HIS A 24 6.21 -5.66 8.04
CA HIS A 24 7.47 -6.12 7.44
C HIS A 24 7.59 -7.63 7.50
N ASP A 25 7.41 -8.22 8.68
CA ASP A 25 7.47 -9.67 8.87
C ASP A 25 6.35 -10.39 8.10
N ALA A 26 5.18 -9.78 7.97
CA ALA A 26 4.09 -10.33 7.17
C ALA A 26 4.46 -10.39 5.68
N ALA A 27 5.08 -9.34 5.16
CA ALA A 27 5.62 -9.31 3.81
C ALA A 27 6.78 -10.31 3.64
N ASP A 28 7.71 -10.40 4.59
CA ASP A 28 8.82 -11.34 4.57
C ASP A 28 8.33 -12.80 4.53
N LEU A 29 7.31 -13.13 5.31
CA LEU A 29 6.67 -14.45 5.31
C LEU A 29 6.04 -14.77 3.95
N VAL A 30 5.35 -13.82 3.34
CA VAL A 30 4.58 -14.03 2.09
C VAL A 30 5.48 -14.00 0.85
N PHE A 31 6.47 -13.11 0.79
CA PHE A 31 7.28 -12.85 -0.41
C PHE A 31 8.74 -13.28 -0.29
N TRP A 32 9.43 -13.03 0.82
CA TRP A 32 10.90 -13.19 0.84
C TRP A 32 11.34 -14.56 1.34
N SER A 33 10.47 -15.25 2.07
CA SER A 33 10.62 -16.66 2.42
C SER A 33 10.09 -17.60 1.32
N ASN A 34 9.55 -17.05 0.22
CA ASN A 34 8.97 -17.81 -0.89
C ASN A 34 9.88 -17.69 -2.13
N PRO A 35 10.64 -18.73 -2.52
CA PRO A 35 11.55 -18.64 -3.67
C PRO A 35 10.82 -18.48 -5.02
N ILE A 36 9.49 -18.62 -5.06
CA ILE A 36 8.69 -18.41 -6.27
C ILE A 36 8.51 -16.90 -6.55
N THR A 37 8.68 -16.05 -5.54
CA THR A 37 8.45 -14.60 -5.62
C THR A 37 9.72 -13.78 -5.86
N ASP A 38 10.89 -14.43 -6.02
CA ASP A 38 12.17 -13.77 -6.33
C ASP A 38 12.10 -12.86 -7.58
N ASP A 39 11.29 -13.24 -8.57
CA ASP A 39 11.12 -12.47 -9.79
C ASP A 39 10.22 -11.23 -9.60
N LEU A 40 9.38 -11.16 -8.55
CA LEU A 40 8.53 -10.00 -8.27
C LEU A 40 9.36 -8.75 -7.98
N GLN A 41 10.48 -8.90 -7.27
CA GLN A 41 11.41 -7.79 -7.04
C GLN A 41 11.97 -7.21 -8.34
N ARG A 42 12.12 -8.05 -9.37
CA ARG A 42 12.66 -7.66 -10.67
C ARG A 42 11.61 -7.02 -11.59
N LEU A 43 10.35 -7.45 -11.48
CA LEU A 43 9.23 -6.97 -12.29
C LEU A 43 8.71 -5.60 -11.85
N GLY A 44 8.92 -5.21 -10.58
CA GLY A 44 8.54 -3.89 -10.06
C GLY A 44 7.04 -3.62 -10.17
N VAL A 45 6.65 -2.40 -10.56
CA VAL A 45 5.24 -1.96 -10.64
C VAL A 45 4.39 -2.83 -11.58
N GLY A 46 5.00 -3.44 -12.62
CA GLY A 46 4.29 -4.32 -13.55
C GLY A 46 3.74 -5.59 -12.89
N ALA A 47 4.35 -6.03 -11.78
CA ALA A 47 3.93 -7.23 -11.08
C ALA A 47 2.55 -7.08 -10.41
N PHE A 48 2.22 -5.89 -9.89
CA PHE A 48 1.02 -5.67 -9.09
C PHE A 48 -0.27 -5.98 -9.84
N ALA A 49 -0.32 -5.71 -11.15
CA ALA A 49 -1.51 -5.98 -11.97
C ALA A 49 -1.79 -7.47 -12.20
N GLU A 50 -0.79 -8.33 -11.98
CA GLU A 50 -0.90 -9.78 -12.18
C GLU A 50 -1.12 -10.55 -10.86
N LEU A 51 -1.13 -9.84 -9.72
CA LEU A 51 -1.23 -10.42 -8.39
C LEU A 51 -2.67 -10.41 -7.87
N PRO A 52 -3.08 -11.39 -7.05
CA PRO A 52 -4.31 -11.30 -6.28
C PRO A 52 -4.36 -10.03 -5.42
N PRO A 53 -5.54 -9.45 -5.14
CA PRO A 53 -5.66 -8.15 -4.49
C PRO A 53 -4.88 -8.02 -3.16
N ALA A 54 -5.08 -8.92 -2.20
CA ALA A 54 -4.37 -8.83 -0.92
C ALA A 54 -2.84 -8.98 -1.08
N PHE A 55 -2.39 -9.72 -2.09
CA PHE A 55 -0.98 -9.91 -2.44
C PHE A 55 -0.37 -8.60 -2.97
N ALA A 56 -1.05 -7.93 -3.91
CA ALA A 56 -0.65 -6.64 -4.42
C ALA A 56 -0.67 -5.55 -3.32
N HIS A 57 -1.70 -5.56 -2.47
CA HIS A 57 -1.86 -4.60 -1.38
C HIS A 57 -0.77 -4.77 -0.31
N LEU A 58 -0.48 -5.99 0.14
CA LEU A 58 0.57 -6.22 1.14
C LEU A 58 1.94 -5.74 0.63
N LEU A 59 2.25 -6.00 -0.64
CA LEU A 59 3.50 -5.53 -1.25
C LEU A 59 3.58 -4.00 -1.29
N ALA A 60 2.49 -3.33 -1.71
CA ALA A 60 2.44 -1.88 -1.80
C ALA A 60 2.49 -1.21 -0.43
N LEU A 61 1.76 -1.75 0.54
CA LEU A 61 1.68 -1.22 1.89
C LEU A 61 2.98 -1.44 2.67
N SER A 62 3.66 -2.57 2.47
CA SER A 62 5.00 -2.80 3.03
C SER A 62 6.01 -1.79 2.46
N SER A 63 6.04 -1.60 1.15
CA SER A 63 6.91 -0.62 0.48
C SER A 63 6.63 0.83 0.95
N LEU A 64 5.35 1.20 1.04
CA LEU A 64 4.92 2.49 1.58
C LEU A 64 5.42 2.69 3.01
N HIS A 65 5.09 1.75 3.89
CA HIS A 65 5.40 1.84 5.32
C HIS A 65 6.90 1.96 5.58
N THR A 66 7.72 1.09 4.96
CA THR A 66 9.18 1.17 5.09
C THR A 66 9.72 2.50 4.57
N SER A 67 9.25 2.97 3.40
CA SER A 67 9.72 4.23 2.83
C SER A 67 9.37 5.45 3.70
N VAL A 68 8.17 5.45 4.30
CA VAL A 68 7.71 6.51 5.20
C VAL A 68 8.52 6.52 6.49
N LEU A 69 8.74 5.35 7.11
CA LEU A 69 9.57 5.25 8.32
C LEU A 69 11.02 5.68 8.08
N ASP A 70 11.60 5.31 6.93
CA ASP A 70 13.01 5.60 6.64
C ASP A 70 13.25 7.06 6.25
N ALA A 71 12.34 7.66 5.48
CA ALA A 71 12.62 8.91 4.79
C ALA A 71 11.40 9.82 4.56
N GLY A 72 10.23 9.49 5.11
CA GLY A 72 8.99 10.24 4.93
C GLY A 72 8.22 9.92 3.64
N PHE A 73 6.95 10.30 3.64
CA PHE A 73 6.03 10.13 2.51
C PHE A 73 6.47 10.93 1.26
N GLY A 74 7.06 12.11 1.41
CA GLY A 74 7.64 12.87 0.32
C GLY A 74 8.76 12.10 -0.39
N SER A 75 9.55 11.29 0.33
CA SER A 75 10.55 10.41 -0.27
C SER A 75 9.91 9.24 -1.03
N TYR A 76 8.87 8.62 -0.46
CA TYR A 76 8.06 7.61 -1.14
C TYR A 76 7.49 8.15 -2.46
N LEU A 77 6.90 9.36 -2.46
CA LEU A 77 6.37 9.99 -3.67
C LEU A 77 7.43 10.27 -4.75
N ARG A 78 8.70 10.48 -4.39
CA ARG A 78 9.78 10.69 -5.36
C ARG A 78 10.31 9.39 -5.95
N THR A 79 10.34 8.32 -5.16
CA THR A 79 11.08 7.09 -5.51
C THR A 79 10.16 5.93 -5.91
N ARG A 80 8.92 5.93 -5.42
CA ARG A 80 7.97 4.82 -5.48
C ARG A 80 6.58 5.24 -5.97
N ARG A 81 6.46 6.42 -6.59
CA ARG A 81 5.17 7.00 -7.03
C ARG A 81 4.27 6.03 -7.83
N GLY A 82 4.86 5.18 -8.65
CA GLY A 82 4.12 4.21 -9.47
C GLY A 82 3.39 3.13 -8.65
N GLU A 83 3.76 2.93 -7.39
CA GLU A 83 3.12 1.99 -6.45
C GLU A 83 1.91 2.63 -5.75
N LEU A 84 1.77 3.97 -5.81
CA LEU A 84 0.73 4.73 -5.10
C LEU A 84 -0.70 4.23 -5.38
N PRO A 85 -1.12 3.92 -6.62
CA PRO A 85 -2.48 3.43 -6.86
C PRO A 85 -2.79 2.09 -6.17
N TRP A 86 -1.78 1.25 -5.96
CA TRP A 86 -1.91 -0.01 -5.23
C TRP A 86 -1.91 0.21 -3.73
N ALA A 87 -1.06 1.12 -3.25
CA ALA A 87 -1.02 1.51 -1.85
C ALA A 87 -2.35 2.13 -1.41
N THR A 88 -2.91 3.08 -2.17
CA THR A 88 -4.18 3.75 -1.83
C THR A 88 -5.36 2.79 -1.80
N ARG A 89 -5.39 1.80 -2.70
CA ARG A 89 -6.38 0.70 -2.65
C ARG A 89 -6.19 -0.20 -1.43
N GLY A 90 -4.96 -0.58 -1.13
CA GLY A 90 -4.64 -1.34 0.08
C GLY A 90 -5.09 -0.60 1.34
N LEU A 91 -4.83 0.71 1.42
CA LEU A 91 -5.28 1.56 2.52
C LEU A 91 -6.80 1.58 2.64
N ARG A 92 -7.55 1.74 1.54
CA ARG A 92 -9.02 1.69 1.55
C ARG A 92 -9.53 0.31 1.99
N ALA A 93 -8.94 -0.75 1.47
CA ALA A 93 -9.30 -2.13 1.80
C ALA A 93 -9.05 -2.46 3.28
N ALA A 94 -7.99 -1.90 3.87
CA ALA A 94 -7.69 -1.94 5.30
C ALA A 94 -8.52 -0.94 6.14
N GLY A 95 -9.56 -0.31 5.57
CA GLY A 95 -10.45 0.58 6.30
C GLY A 95 -9.83 1.94 6.64
N MET A 96 -8.88 2.42 5.84
CA MET A 96 -8.21 3.72 5.98
C MET A 96 -8.47 4.67 4.80
N PRO A 97 -9.74 4.94 4.42
CA PRO A 97 -10.05 5.75 3.24
C PRO A 97 -9.57 7.19 3.33
N ARG A 98 -9.49 7.76 4.54
CA ARG A 98 -8.97 9.12 4.74
C ARG A 98 -7.47 9.22 4.45
N LEU A 99 -6.68 8.26 4.93
CA LEU A 99 -5.24 8.21 4.65
C LEU A 99 -4.99 7.96 3.17
N ALA A 100 -5.78 7.08 2.54
CA ALA A 100 -5.74 6.88 1.09
C ALA A 100 -6.00 8.20 0.33
N ALA A 101 -7.03 8.95 0.72
CA ALA A 101 -7.33 10.24 0.12
C ALA A 101 -6.21 11.27 0.35
N ALA A 102 -5.60 11.27 1.54
CA ALA A 102 -4.51 12.17 1.88
C ALA A 102 -3.28 11.91 1.02
N ALA A 103 -2.92 10.63 0.85
CA ALA A 103 -1.83 10.20 -0.01
C ALA A 103 -2.03 10.65 -1.48
N VAL A 104 -3.26 10.53 -2.01
CA VAL A 104 -3.59 10.98 -3.37
C VAL A 104 -3.49 12.49 -3.52
N LEU A 105 -4.03 13.25 -2.57
CA LEU A 105 -4.00 14.70 -2.61
C LEU A 105 -2.58 15.25 -2.45
N ALA A 106 -1.81 14.74 -1.48
CA ALA A 106 -0.40 15.09 -1.32
C ALA A 106 0.42 14.74 -2.57
N ALA A 107 0.15 13.59 -3.20
CA ALA A 107 0.80 13.23 -4.46
C ALA A 107 0.49 14.24 -5.58
N ARG A 108 -0.79 14.63 -5.74
CA ARG A 108 -1.23 15.63 -6.72
C ARG A 108 -0.60 16.99 -6.47
N ASP A 109 -0.60 17.44 -5.22
CA ASP A 109 -0.10 18.76 -4.84
C ASP A 109 1.42 18.84 -5.06
N ALA A 110 2.15 17.74 -4.87
CA ALA A 110 3.58 17.63 -5.18
C ALA A 110 3.94 17.64 -6.69
N THR A 111 2.97 17.50 -7.60
CA THR A 111 3.21 17.28 -9.05
C THR A 111 3.10 18.51 -9.96
N ALA A 112 3.16 19.72 -9.43
CA ALA A 112 2.95 20.94 -10.21
C ALA A 112 3.98 21.23 -11.34
N SER A 113 4.78 20.26 -11.83
CA SER A 113 5.90 20.53 -12.75
C SER A 113 6.28 19.43 -13.76
N SER A 114 5.41 18.48 -14.13
CA SER A 114 5.75 17.54 -15.22
C SER A 114 4.57 17.13 -16.08
N ALA A 115 4.64 17.44 -17.37
CA ALA A 115 3.70 16.96 -18.40
C ALA A 115 3.84 15.45 -18.70
N ALA A 116 4.78 14.76 -18.03
CA ALA A 116 4.96 13.31 -18.12
C ALA A 116 4.40 12.56 -16.88
N ASP A 117 3.83 13.29 -15.91
CA ASP A 117 3.17 12.68 -14.76
C ASP A 117 1.76 12.25 -15.15
N ASP A 118 1.66 11.00 -15.61
CA ASP A 118 0.39 10.29 -15.82
C ASP A 118 -0.27 9.99 -14.46
N LEU A 119 -0.71 11.04 -13.77
CA LEU A 119 -1.80 10.92 -12.80
C LEU A 119 -3.10 10.50 -13.49
N ASP A 120 -3.16 10.51 -14.82
CA ASP A 120 -4.23 9.88 -15.62
C ASP A 120 -4.29 8.35 -15.48
N ARG A 121 -3.32 7.73 -14.80
CA ARG A 121 -3.37 6.30 -14.39
C ARG A 121 -4.06 6.09 -13.04
N PHE A 122 -4.49 7.17 -12.39
CA PHE A 122 -5.35 7.06 -11.22
C PHE A 122 -6.63 6.33 -11.61
N PHE A 123 -7.05 5.40 -10.76
CA PHE A 123 -8.29 4.69 -11.00
C PHE A 123 -9.48 5.57 -10.61
N ASP A 124 -10.70 5.12 -10.92
CA ASP A 124 -11.93 5.88 -10.66
C ASP A 124 -12.01 6.42 -9.20
N ASP A 125 -11.51 5.65 -8.24
CA ASP A 125 -11.46 6.01 -6.81
C ASP A 125 -10.57 7.24 -6.54
N GLU A 126 -9.44 7.36 -7.21
CA GLU A 126 -8.55 8.51 -7.07
C GLU A 126 -9.13 9.74 -7.77
N HIS A 127 -9.77 9.58 -8.93
CA HIS A 127 -10.51 10.67 -9.57
C HIS A 127 -11.64 11.20 -8.67
N GLN A 128 -12.35 10.31 -7.97
CA GLN A 128 -13.35 10.70 -6.99
C GLN A 128 -12.74 11.50 -5.83
N VAL A 129 -11.57 11.08 -5.33
CA VAL A 129 -10.85 11.83 -4.29
C VAL A 129 -10.50 13.24 -4.78
N LEU A 130 -9.98 13.36 -5.99
CA LEU A 130 -9.61 14.65 -6.58
C LEU A 130 -10.81 15.58 -6.79
N ALA A 131 -11.99 15.01 -7.02
CA ALA A 131 -13.24 15.76 -7.12
C ALA A 131 -13.74 16.23 -5.74
N HIS A 132 -13.36 15.57 -4.64
CA HIS A 132 -13.86 15.82 -3.27
C HIS A 132 -12.69 15.97 -2.28
N PRO A 133 -11.90 17.07 -2.37
CA PRO A 133 -10.66 17.22 -1.61
C PRO A 133 -10.84 17.44 -0.10
N ASP A 134 -12.02 17.83 0.36
CA ASP A 134 -12.29 18.21 1.76
C ASP A 134 -12.43 17.01 2.73
N GLN A 135 -12.14 15.79 2.28
CA GLN A 135 -12.29 14.57 3.06
C GLN A 135 -11.10 14.27 4.01
N ILE A 136 -10.03 15.06 3.93
CA ILE A 136 -8.79 14.87 4.69
C ILE A 136 -8.59 15.99 5.72
N ARG A 137 -7.79 15.70 6.74
CA ARG A 137 -7.24 16.74 7.61
C ARG A 137 -6.10 17.43 6.85
N ARG A 138 -6.01 18.75 6.92
CA ARG A 138 -4.91 19.52 6.33
C ARG A 138 -4.07 20.17 7.44
N PRO A 139 -2.73 20.14 7.34
CA PRO A 139 -1.88 20.93 8.21
C PRO A 139 -2.11 22.44 7.99
N ALA A 140 -1.78 23.25 8.99
CA ALA A 140 -1.92 24.70 8.94
C ALA A 140 -0.54 25.38 8.93
N GLY A 141 -0.47 26.62 8.42
CA GLY A 141 0.76 27.42 8.39
C GLY A 141 1.71 27.01 7.27
N ASP A 142 3.01 27.22 7.48
CA ASP A 142 4.04 27.12 6.44
C ASP A 142 4.26 25.70 5.88
N ARG A 143 3.68 24.68 6.52
CA ARG A 143 3.75 23.28 6.11
C ARG A 143 2.43 22.73 5.57
N ALA A 144 1.48 23.60 5.21
CA ALA A 144 0.17 23.21 4.70
C ALA A 144 0.25 22.32 3.43
N ASP A 145 1.30 22.51 2.62
CA ASP A 145 1.55 21.78 1.38
C ASP A 145 2.63 20.69 1.52
N ASP A 146 3.11 20.43 2.74
CA ASP A 146 4.13 19.42 3.01
C ASP A 146 3.51 18.01 2.92
N PRO A 147 3.94 17.14 1.99
CA PRO A 147 3.38 15.81 1.83
C PRO A 147 3.55 14.94 3.08
N ASP A 148 4.63 15.13 3.84
CA ASP A 148 4.88 14.37 5.07
C ASP A 148 3.83 14.75 6.13
N GLU A 149 3.63 16.04 6.36
CA GLU A 149 2.66 16.53 7.34
C GLU A 149 1.21 16.17 6.96
N ILE A 150 0.88 16.19 5.65
CA ILE A 150 -0.43 15.75 5.16
C ILE A 150 -0.64 14.26 5.43
N TYR A 151 0.38 13.42 5.22
CA TYR A 151 0.31 11.99 5.49
C TYR A 151 0.14 11.73 7.00
N ASP A 152 1.05 12.27 7.82
CA ASP A 152 1.15 12.01 9.25
C ASP A 152 -0.13 12.40 10.01
N ILE A 153 -0.72 13.56 9.72
CA ILE A 153 -1.94 14.00 10.42
C ILE A 153 -3.17 13.12 10.08
N ASN A 154 -3.14 12.42 8.95
CA ASN A 154 -4.20 11.53 8.50
C ASN A 154 -3.93 10.06 8.83
N GLU A 155 -2.69 9.70 9.17
CA GLU A 155 -2.32 8.35 9.57
C GLU A 155 -3.02 7.99 10.89
N PRO A 156 -3.73 6.86 10.95
CA PRO A 156 -4.36 6.42 12.19
C PRO A 156 -3.33 5.70 13.08
N ALA A 157 -3.47 5.84 14.39
CA ALA A 157 -2.54 5.25 15.36
C ALA A 157 -2.51 3.70 15.32
N ASP A 158 -3.56 3.08 14.79
CA ASP A 158 -3.73 1.64 14.60
C ASP A 158 -3.45 1.22 13.12
N PHE A 159 -2.63 1.99 12.39
CA PHE A 159 -2.28 1.71 10.99
C PHE A 159 -1.83 0.26 10.77
N GLU A 160 -0.88 -0.19 11.58
CA GLU A 160 -0.26 -1.50 11.45
C GLU A 160 -1.26 -2.64 11.69
N ASP A 161 -2.03 -2.53 12.77
CA ASP A 161 -3.08 -3.47 13.14
C ASP A 161 -4.13 -3.61 12.03
N ARG A 162 -4.58 -2.48 11.45
CA ARG A 162 -5.56 -2.48 10.36
C ARG A 162 -5.06 -3.21 9.12
N VAL A 163 -3.79 -3.01 8.77
CA VAL A 163 -3.19 -3.72 7.63
C VAL A 163 -3.12 -5.21 7.94
N LEU A 164 -2.60 -5.60 9.09
CA LEU A 164 -2.49 -7.02 9.47
C LEU A 164 -3.84 -7.72 9.54
N ASP A 165 -4.86 -7.08 10.10
CA ASP A 165 -6.22 -7.62 10.15
C ASP A 165 -6.81 -7.80 8.74
N TYR A 166 -6.58 -6.84 7.85
CA TYR A 166 -6.98 -6.98 6.44
C TYR A 166 -6.30 -8.19 5.78
N ILE A 167 -4.99 -8.37 5.95
CA ILE A 167 -4.25 -9.49 5.37
C ILE A 167 -4.74 -10.83 5.91
N ARG A 168 -4.93 -10.93 7.24
CA ARG A 168 -5.43 -12.15 7.90
C ARG A 168 -6.84 -12.51 7.40
N ALA A 169 -7.71 -11.51 7.23
CA ALA A 169 -9.07 -11.71 6.72
C ALA A 169 -9.11 -12.18 5.26
N HIS A 170 -8.03 -11.96 4.50
CA HIS A 170 -7.93 -12.33 3.08
C HIS A 170 -6.88 -13.43 2.84
N LEU A 171 -6.73 -14.36 3.79
CA LEU A 171 -5.81 -15.50 3.69
C LEU A 171 -5.93 -16.26 2.35
N ASP A 172 -7.15 -16.34 1.81
CA ASP A 172 -7.46 -17.04 0.55
C ASP A 172 -6.71 -16.48 -0.66
N ASP A 173 -6.41 -15.18 -0.67
CA ASP A 173 -5.64 -14.56 -1.75
C ASP A 173 -4.18 -15.03 -1.78
N PHE A 174 -3.67 -15.58 -0.67
CA PHE A 174 -2.31 -16.10 -0.55
C PHE A 174 -2.20 -17.60 -0.82
N VAL A 175 -3.32 -18.32 -0.96
CA VAL A 175 -3.34 -19.78 -1.06
C VAL A 175 -4.08 -20.22 -2.32
N ARG A 176 -3.60 -21.25 -3.01
CA ARG A 176 -4.29 -21.83 -4.16
C ARG A 176 -5.58 -22.53 -3.73
N GLU A 177 -6.64 -22.37 -4.52
CA GLU A 177 -7.85 -23.20 -4.40
C GLU A 177 -7.48 -24.67 -4.65
N SER A 178 -8.07 -25.56 -3.84
CA SER A 178 -7.79 -27.00 -3.80
C SER A 178 -8.42 -27.78 -4.95
#